data_AF-C0EHP6-F1
#
_entry.id   AF-C0EHP6-F1
#
_cell.length_a   1.000
_cell.length_b   1.000
_cell.length_c   1.000
_cell.angle_alpha   90.00
_cell.angle_beta   90.00
_cell.angle_gamma   90.00
#
_symmetry.space_group_name_H-M   'P 1'
#
loop_
_entity.id
_entity.type
_entity.pdbx_description
1 polymer ?
#
loop_
_entity_poly.entity_id
_entity_poly.type
_entity_poly.pdbx_seq_one_letter_code
_entity_poly.pdbx_strand_id
1 'polypeptide(L)' 'MVDKEIKGISDLVKLSGVARNTILKLYREQELSTIRMGTLTKLCDALDCSLSDLIEYTPDEK' A
#
# COMPACT_ATOMS: atom_id res chain seq x y z
N MET A 1 5.83 -2.53 18.26
CA MET A 1 7.12 -2.35 17.57
C MET A 1 6.83 -2.42 16.08
N VAL A 2 6.50 -1.27 15.48
CA VAL A 2 6.49 -1.04 14.02
C VAL A 2 7.17 0.31 13.88
N ASP A 3 8.47 0.28 14.17
CA ASP A 3 9.34 1.44 14.27
C ASP A 3 10.15 1.52 12.97
N LYS A 4 9.43 1.68 11.86
CA LYS A 4 10.04 2.12 10.60
C LYS A 4 9.41 3.48 10.33
N GLU A 5 10.10 4.55 10.71
CA GLU A 5 9.75 5.92 10.32
C GLU A 5 9.76 6.00 8.79
N ILE A 6 8.64 5.65 8.15
CA ILE A 6 8.42 5.93 6.74
C ILE A 6 8.18 7.43 6.66
N LYS A 7 9.24 8.18 6.35
CA LYS A 7 9.26 9.65 6.33
C LYS A 7 8.41 10.27 5.21
N GLY A 8 7.80 9.45 4.35
CA GLY A 8 6.78 9.89 3.42
C GLY A 8 6.64 9.01 2.18
N ILE A 9 5.71 9.42 1.30
CA ILE A 9 5.39 8.75 0.02
C ILE A 9 6.65 8.46 -0.82
N SER A 10 7.63 9.35 -0.79
CA SER A 10 8.87 9.23 -1.57
C SER A 10 9.75 8.05 -1.13
N ASP A 11 9.82 7.76 0.17
CA ASP A 11 10.56 6.60 0.69
C ASP A 11 9.82 5.30 0.36
N LEU A 12 8.49 5.29 0.49
CA LEU A 12 7.67 4.15 0.06
C LEU A 12 7.85 3.86 -1.43
N VAL A 13 7.86 4.87 -2.30
CA VAL A 13 8.10 4.68 -3.74
C VAL A 13 9.48 4.09 -4.00
N LYS A 14 10.52 4.53 -3.28
CA LYS A 14 11.88 4.01 -3.44
C LYS A 14 12.04 2.59 -2.91
N LEU A 15 11.48 2.30 -1.75
CA LEU A 15 11.56 0.99 -1.09
C LEU A 15 10.70 -0.05 -1.79
N SER A 16 9.43 0.26 -2.03
CA SER A 16 8.50 -0.68 -2.65
C SER A 16 8.64 -0.73 -4.17
N GLY A 17 9.28 0.26 -4.82
CA GLY A 17 9.33 0.32 -6.29
C GLY A 17 7.93 0.44 -6.93
N VAL A 18 6.92 0.85 -6.15
CA VAL A 18 5.56 1.08 -6.61
C VAL A 18 5.48 2.47 -7.24
N ALA A 19 4.67 2.60 -8.29
CA ALA A 19 4.46 3.88 -8.95
C ALA A 19 3.97 4.93 -7.95
N ARG A 20 4.60 6.11 -7.98
CA ARG A 20 4.22 7.26 -7.12
C ARG A 20 2.73 7.57 -7.20
N ASN A 21 2.13 7.44 -8.39
CA ASN A 21 0.70 7.68 -8.57
C ASN A 21 -0.18 6.70 -7.77
N THR A 22 0.20 5.42 -7.67
CA THR A 22 -0.52 4.43 -6.87
C THR A 22 -0.40 4.70 -5.38
N ILE A 23 0.82 4.99 -4.88
CA ILE A 23 1.02 5.37 -3.47
C ILE A 23 0.23 6.65 -3.15
N LEU A 24 0.24 7.64 -4.04
CA LEU A 24 -0.49 8.89 -3.83
C LEU A 24 -2.00 8.68 -3.77
N LYS A 25 -2.54 7.76 -4.59
CA LYS A 25 -3.95 7.36 -4.53
C LYS A 25 -4.28 6.67 -3.21
N LEU A 26 -3.46 5.71 -2.77
CA LEU A 26 -3.62 5.05 -1.46
C LEU A 26 -3.59 6.05 -0.31
N TYR A 27 -2.61 6.97 -0.33
CA TYR A 27 -2.46 8.00 0.70
C TYR A 27 -3.62 9.01 0.73
N ARG A 28 -4.26 9.24 -0.43
CA ARG A 28 -5.44 10.10 -0.55
C ARG A 28 -6.75 9.33 -0.41
N GLU A 29 -6.70 8.06 0.01
CA GLU A 29 -7.85 7.17 0.15
C GLU A 29 -8.72 7.16 -1.13
N GLN A 30 -8.06 7.29 -2.28
CA GLN A 30 -8.72 7.25 -3.57
C GLN A 30 -8.99 5.81 -3.98
N GLU A 31 -10.21 5.56 -4.46
CA GLU A 31 -10.59 4.27 -4.99
C GLU A 31 -9.64 3.82 -6.11
N LEU A 32 -9.10 2.62 -5.94
CA LEU A 32 -8.26 1.95 -6.93
C LEU A 32 -9.09 0.88 -7.61
N SER A 33 -9.52 1.14 -8.85
CA SER A 33 -10.27 0.15 -9.64
C SER A 33 -9.48 -1.12 -9.91
N THR A 34 -8.15 -1.05 -9.89
CA THR A 34 -7.28 -2.21 -10.04
C THR A 34 -5.93 -1.97 -9.38
N ILE A 35 -5.47 -2.97 -8.62
CA ILE A 35 -4.11 -3.03 -8.10
C ILE A 35 -3.49 -4.36 -8.48
N ARG A 36 -2.23 -4.34 -8.92
CA ARG A 36 -1.49 -5.56 -9.25
C ARG A 36 -1.11 -6.26 -7.96
N MET A 37 -1.25 -7.59 -7.91
CA MET A 37 -0.79 -8.36 -6.73
C MET A 37 0.69 -8.14 -6.44
N GLY A 38 1.53 -8.05 -7.48
CA GLY A 38 2.96 -7.73 -7.29
C GLY A 38 3.22 -6.35 -6.68
N THR A 39 2.28 -5.41 -6.76
CA THR A 39 2.36 -4.10 -6.08
C THR A 39 2.09 -4.26 -4.59
N LEU A 40 1.08 -5.05 -4.23
CA LEU A 40 0.74 -5.38 -2.84
C LEU A 40 1.91 -6.08 -2.13
N THR A 41 2.51 -7.10 -2.76
CA THR A 41 3.66 -7.82 -2.18
C THR A 41 4.84 -6.88 -1.91
N LYS A 42 5.14 -5.97 -2.84
CA LYS A 42 6.21 -4.98 -2.67
C LYS A 42 5.92 -3.96 -1.56
N LEU A 43 4.66 -3.58 -1.40
CA LEU A 43 4.22 -2.73 -0.29
C LEU A 43 4.40 -3.45 1.04
N CYS A 44 3.95 -4.70 1.14
CA CYS A 44 4.16 -5.57 2.30
C CYS A 44 5.65 -5.70 2.66
N ASP A 45 6.52 -5.94 1.67
CA ASP A 45 7.97 -6.04 1.86
C ASP A 45 8.59 -4.71 2.35
N ALA A 46 8.13 -3.58 1.80
CA ALA A 46 8.59 -2.26 2.22
C ALA A 46 8.15 -1.89 3.65
N LEU A 47 6.90 -2.22 3.99
CA LEU A 47 6.23 -1.94 5.25
C LEU A 47 6.52 -2.98 6.34
N ASP A 48 7.12 -4.12 5.98
CA ASP A 48 7.29 -5.28 6.86
C ASP A 48 5.95 -5.76 7.46
N CYS A 49 4.89 -5.71 6.65
CA CYS A 49 3.54 -6.11 7.06
C CYS A 49 3.05 -7.31 6.25
N SER A 50 2.10 -8.05 6.83
CA SER A 50 1.39 -9.11 6.10
C SER A 50 0.36 -8.54 5.14
N LEU A 51 0.07 -9.28 4.07
CA LEU A 51 -0.92 -8.88 3.07
C LEU A 51 -2.30 -8.60 3.68
N SER A 52 -2.71 -9.44 4.64
CA SER A 52 -3.98 -9.29 5.38
C SER A 52 -4.10 -8.00 6.18
N ASP A 53 -2.98 -7.34 6.50
CA ASP A 53 -2.97 -6.05 7.19
C ASP A 53 -3.26 -4.89 6.21
N LEU A 54 -3.03 -5.12 4.91
CA LEU A 54 -3.13 -4.10 3.86
C LEU A 54 -4.45 -4.14 3.08
N ILE A 55 -5.12 -5.29 3.06
CA ILE A 55 -6.39 -5.47 2.35
C ILE A 55 -7.49 -5.90 3.30
N GLU A 56 -8.58 -5.15 3.28
CA GLU A 56 -9.83 -5.48 3.96
C GLU A 56 -10.91 -5.69 2.89
N TYR A 57 -11.69 -6.76 3.05
CA TYR A 57 -12.87 -6.99 2.23
C TYR A 57 -14.12 -6.53 3.00
N THR A 58 -14.70 -5.43 2.56
CA THR A 58 -16.00 -4.95 3.01
C THR A 58 -17.06 -5.39 2.00
N PRO A 59 -17.97 -6.31 2.36
CA PRO A 59 -19.10 -6.63 1.49
C PRO A 59 -20.00 -5.41 1.38
N ASP A 60 -20.46 -5.10 0.16
CA ASP A 60 -21.47 -4.06 -0.07
C ASP A 60 -22.77 -4.49 0.62
N GLU A 61 -23.26 -3.70 1.59
CA GLU A 61 -24.52 -3.99 2.27
C GLU A 61 -25.64 -3.99 1.23
N LYS A 62 -26.24 -5.17 1.04
CA LYS A 62 -27.30 -5.44 0.07
C LYS A 62 -28.66 -4.95 0.53
#